data_AF-A0A0P1IGN7-F1
#
_entry.id   AF-A0A0P1IGN7-F1
#
_cell.length_a   1.000
_cell.length_b   1.000
_cell.length_c   1.000
_cell.angle_alpha   90.00
_cell.angle_beta   90.00
_cell.angle_gamma   90.00
#
_symmetry.space_group_name_H-M   'P 1'
#
loop_
_entity.id
_entity.type
_entity.pdbx_description
1 polymer ?
#
loop_
_entity_poly.entity_id
_entity_poly.type
_entity_poly.pdbx_seq_one_letter_code
_entity_poly.pdbx_strand_id
1 'polypeptide(L)'
;MKSLYALAFSLLASGAAAQDIGLKMPEIGQGSYATYKVGKATYTHVFAGKSGKYFVYDVVPGDDPEGMEGRSRYFRDGNGQTVKWVTAGGDTVTFTPHNCQRTVGACEFTEEGVSEGEPYKTRMIRTNTPTSKGFNFEQVGFGPDGKEYRLMGGSVELDEYGLMRRATVRNAEAKTKFKLVKAVIR
;
A
#
# COMPACT_ATOMS: atom_id res chain seq x y z
N MET A 1 -30.03 -53.61 18.36
CA MET A 1 -28.71 -52.95 18.54
C MET A 1 -28.34 -52.32 17.20
N LYS A 2 -28.51 -51.00 17.04
CA LYS A 2 -28.16 -50.28 15.81
C LYS A 2 -27.03 -49.32 16.15
N SER A 3 -25.81 -49.69 15.75
CA SER A 3 -24.64 -48.81 15.84
C SER A 3 -24.68 -47.80 14.71
N LEU A 4 -24.92 -46.53 15.05
CA LEU A 4 -24.69 -45.40 14.15
C LEU A 4 -23.21 -45.04 14.20
N TYR A 5 -22.49 -45.27 13.11
CA TYR A 5 -21.19 -44.66 12.86
C TYR A 5 -21.42 -43.24 12.33
N ALA A 6 -21.16 -42.24 13.16
CA ALA A 6 -21.09 -40.86 12.72
C ALA A 6 -19.69 -40.61 12.14
N LEU A 7 -19.61 -40.47 10.82
CA LEU A 7 -18.40 -40.05 10.12
C LEU A 7 -18.24 -38.53 10.33
N ALA A 8 -17.33 -38.13 11.21
CA ALA A 8 -16.96 -36.73 11.38
C ALA A 8 -16.12 -36.28 10.16
N PHE A 9 -16.72 -35.49 9.28
CA PHE A 9 -16.02 -34.80 8.20
C PHE A 9 -15.18 -33.68 8.82
N SER A 10 -13.90 -33.95 9.07
CA SER A 10 -12.93 -32.93 9.46
C SER A 10 -12.67 -32.02 8.25
N LEU A 11 -13.35 -30.87 8.21
CA LEU A 11 -12.97 -29.76 7.36
C LEU A 11 -11.55 -29.32 7.76
N LEU A 12 -10.56 -29.83 7.03
CA LEU A 12 -9.22 -29.25 7.01
C LEU A 12 -9.38 -27.84 6.44
N ALA A 13 -9.56 -26.86 7.33
CA ALA A 13 -9.36 -25.46 7.03
C ALA A 13 -7.93 -25.37 6.47
N SER A 14 -7.83 -25.29 5.15
CA SER A 14 -6.60 -24.96 4.46
C SER A 14 -6.31 -23.54 4.87
N GLY A 15 -5.60 -23.38 6.01
CA GLY A 15 -5.01 -22.12 6.39
C GLY A 15 -4.08 -21.77 5.24
N ALA A 16 -4.58 -20.95 4.32
CA ALA A 16 -3.70 -20.17 3.47
C ALA A 16 -2.78 -19.48 4.47
N ALA A 17 -1.52 -19.93 4.56
CA ALA A 17 -0.51 -19.20 5.27
C ALA A 17 -0.64 -17.78 4.74
N ALA A 18 -1.13 -16.87 5.57
CA ALA A 18 -1.35 -15.49 5.16
C ALA A 18 0.02 -14.99 4.76
N GLN A 19 0.29 -14.94 3.45
CA GLN A 19 1.58 -14.47 2.99
C GLN A 19 1.70 -13.04 3.48
N ASP A 20 2.74 -12.79 4.26
CA ASP A 20 3.01 -11.45 4.75
C ASP A 20 3.28 -10.56 3.55
N ILE A 21 2.34 -9.65 3.29
CA ILE A 21 2.46 -8.63 2.24
C ILE A 21 2.96 -7.31 2.80
N GLY A 22 3.25 -7.26 4.10
CA GLY A 22 3.81 -6.14 4.83
C GLY A 22 5.10 -5.61 4.24
N LEU A 23 5.35 -4.33 4.43
CA LEU A 23 6.68 -3.76 4.23
C LEU A 23 7.36 -3.79 5.60
N LYS A 24 8.51 -4.45 5.68
CA LYS A 24 9.26 -4.67 6.91
C LYS A 24 9.99 -3.40 7.35
N MET A 25 9.23 -2.34 7.65
CA MET A 25 9.76 -1.02 7.99
C MET A 25 10.83 -1.04 9.08
N PRO A 26 10.71 -1.86 10.16
CA PRO A 26 11.75 -1.96 11.19
C PRO A 26 13.12 -2.46 10.68
N GLU A 27 13.14 -3.20 9.57
CA GLU A 27 14.35 -3.80 8.98
C GLU A 27 15.00 -2.91 7.92
N ILE A 28 14.33 -1.83 7.50
CA ILE A 28 14.85 -0.92 6.48
C ILE A 28 15.46 0.30 7.16
N GLY A 29 16.79 0.37 7.22
CA GLY A 29 17.51 1.44 7.90
C GLY A 29 17.34 2.81 7.25
N GLN A 30 17.53 3.86 8.05
CA GLN A 30 17.52 5.24 7.57
C GLN A 30 18.57 5.46 6.47
N GLY A 31 18.18 6.18 5.41
CA GLY A 31 19.03 6.41 4.24
C GLY A 31 19.00 5.27 3.22
N SER A 32 18.25 4.20 3.49
CA SER A 32 17.85 3.25 2.44
C SER A 32 16.98 3.95 1.40
N TYR A 33 17.00 3.47 0.16
CA TYR A 33 16.10 3.96 -0.88
C TYR A 33 15.80 2.91 -1.93
N ALA A 34 14.68 3.10 -2.63
CA ALA A 34 14.27 2.30 -3.77
C ALA A 34 13.78 3.21 -4.91
N THR A 35 14.39 3.08 -6.08
CA THR A 35 14.07 3.88 -7.28
C THR A 35 13.23 3.06 -8.24
N TYR A 36 12.15 3.66 -8.73
CA TYR A 36 11.12 3.03 -9.55
C TYR A 36 10.94 3.77 -10.86
N LYS A 37 10.83 3.01 -11.96
CA LYS A 37 10.21 3.51 -13.19
C LYS A 37 8.71 3.37 -13.12
N VAL A 38 7.99 4.45 -13.41
CA VAL A 38 6.54 4.57 -13.40
C VAL A 38 6.09 5.11 -14.76
N GLY A 39 5.69 4.22 -15.66
CA GLY A 39 5.53 4.58 -17.07
C GLY A 39 6.85 5.13 -17.65
N LYS A 40 6.86 6.41 -18.05
CA LYS A 40 8.05 7.13 -18.53
C LYS A 40 8.78 7.92 -17.43
N ALA A 41 8.17 8.10 -16.27
CA ALA A 41 8.74 8.84 -15.15
C ALA A 41 9.57 7.94 -14.23
N THR A 42 10.37 8.56 -13.38
CA THR A 42 11.17 7.89 -12.33
C THR A 42 10.86 8.55 -10.99
N TYR A 43 10.76 7.75 -9.94
CA TYR A 43 10.60 8.23 -8.57
C TYR A 43 11.48 7.43 -7.62
N THR A 44 12.07 8.09 -6.64
CA THR A 44 12.89 7.48 -5.61
C THR A 44 12.20 7.58 -4.26
N HIS A 45 12.06 6.43 -3.63
CA HIS A 45 11.43 6.24 -2.34
C HIS A 45 12.53 6.15 -1.28
N VAL A 46 12.66 7.17 -0.44
CA VAL A 46 13.75 7.31 0.55
C VAL A 46 13.22 7.04 1.95
N PHE A 47 13.87 6.12 2.66
CA PHE A 47 13.51 5.78 4.05
C PHE A 47 14.20 6.77 4.99
N ALA A 48 13.47 7.79 5.41
CA ALA A 48 13.99 8.91 6.19
C ALA A 48 14.15 8.60 7.70
N GLY A 49 13.81 7.38 8.13
CA GLY A 49 13.92 6.95 9.53
C GLY A 49 12.58 7.01 10.26
N LYS A 50 12.57 7.52 11.50
CA LYS A 50 11.37 7.58 12.34
C LYS A 50 11.03 9.00 12.77
N SER A 51 9.74 9.25 12.96
CA SER A 51 9.20 10.43 13.64
C SER A 51 8.14 9.98 14.64
N GLY A 52 8.48 10.04 15.93
CA GLY A 52 7.69 9.41 16.99
C GLY A 52 7.52 7.90 16.74
N LYS A 53 6.28 7.42 16.74
CA LYS A 53 5.95 6.01 16.47
C LYS A 53 5.94 5.63 14.98
N TYR A 54 6.03 6.61 14.08
CA TYR A 54 5.88 6.38 12.64
C TYR A 54 7.22 6.25 11.95
N PHE A 55 7.26 5.40 10.93
CA PHE A 55 8.34 5.37 9.97
C PHE A 55 8.06 6.40 8.87
N VAL A 56 9.09 7.17 8.52
CA VAL A 56 9.00 8.26 7.55
C VAL A 56 9.63 7.83 6.25
N TYR A 57 8.92 8.13 5.18
CA TYR A 57 9.24 7.72 3.84
C TYR A 57 8.99 8.90 2.89
N ASP A 58 10.00 9.33 2.16
CA ASP A 58 9.88 10.40 1.17
C ASP A 58 9.77 9.82 -0.23
N VAL A 59 8.93 10.43 -1.07
CA VAL A 59 8.88 10.16 -2.51
C VAL A 59 9.42 11.37 -3.23
N VAL A 60 10.55 11.18 -3.88
CA VAL A 60 11.30 12.20 -4.62
C VAL A 60 11.13 11.93 -6.12
N PRO A 61 10.75 12.93 -6.92
CA PRO A 61 10.80 12.83 -8.39
C PRO A 61 12.24 12.62 -8.89
N GLY A 62 12.43 11.68 -9.80
CA GLY A 62 13.75 11.34 -10.35
C GLY A 62 14.45 10.18 -9.64
N ASP A 63 15.71 9.96 -10.00
CA ASP A 63 16.58 8.90 -9.48
C ASP A 63 17.56 9.37 -8.40
N ASP A 64 17.63 10.67 -8.14
CA ASP A 64 18.43 11.27 -7.07
C ASP A 64 17.70 11.15 -5.71
N PRO A 65 18.21 10.34 -4.75
CA PRO A 65 17.62 10.22 -3.42
C PRO A 65 17.75 11.49 -2.57
N GLU A 66 18.62 12.44 -2.93
CA GLU A 66 18.79 13.71 -2.22
C GLU A 66 17.95 14.84 -2.83
N GLY A 67 17.21 14.56 -3.92
CA GLY A 67 16.33 15.53 -4.57
C GLY A 67 15.24 16.06 -3.63
N MET A 68 15.04 17.37 -3.66
CA MET A 68 14.11 18.07 -2.76
C MET A 68 12.87 18.62 -3.47
N GLU A 69 13.00 18.95 -4.76
CA GLU A 69 11.91 19.53 -5.56
C GLU A 69 10.79 18.52 -5.80
N GLY A 70 9.54 18.90 -5.56
CA GLY A 70 8.38 18.03 -5.73
C GLY A 70 8.32 16.84 -4.77
N ARG A 71 9.14 16.83 -3.72
CA ARG A 71 9.15 15.77 -2.71
C ARG A 71 7.86 15.73 -1.91
N SER A 72 7.28 14.55 -1.75
CA SER A 72 6.17 14.30 -0.82
C SER A 72 6.60 13.35 0.29
N ARG A 73 5.90 13.36 1.44
CA ARG A 73 6.30 12.63 2.65
C ARG A 73 5.18 11.78 3.20
N TYR A 74 5.46 10.51 3.44
CA TYR A 74 4.55 9.52 3.99
C TYR A 74 4.97 9.12 5.39
N PHE A 75 3.98 8.94 6.25
CA PHE A 75 4.12 8.41 7.60
C PHE A 75 3.43 7.06 7.63
N ARG A 76 4.20 6.02 7.97
CA ARG A 76 3.76 4.63 7.97
C ARG A 76 3.88 3.99 9.34
N ASP A 77 3.04 3.00 9.60
CA ASP A 77 3.22 2.10 10.73
C ASP A 77 4.33 1.05 10.45
N GLY A 78 4.54 0.14 11.41
CA GLY A 78 5.57 -0.91 11.29
C GLY A 78 5.32 -1.93 10.18
N ASN A 79 4.08 -2.09 9.71
CA ASN A 79 3.71 -2.97 8.60
C ASN A 79 3.76 -2.23 7.25
N GLY A 80 4.13 -0.95 7.27
CA GLY A 80 4.20 -0.08 6.10
C GLY A 80 2.86 0.42 5.61
N GLN A 81 1.82 0.44 6.44
CA GLN A 81 0.56 1.08 6.10
C GLN A 81 0.69 2.60 6.24
N THR A 82 0.21 3.37 5.27
CA THR A 82 0.25 4.83 5.38
C THR A 82 -0.89 5.31 6.27
N VAL A 83 -0.56 6.13 7.26
CA VAL A 83 -1.54 6.83 8.11
C VAL A 83 -1.68 8.31 7.74
N LYS A 84 -0.62 8.88 7.16
CA LYS A 84 -0.57 10.29 6.75
C LYS A 84 0.35 10.46 5.56
N TRP A 85 -0.06 11.32 4.64
CA TRP A 85 0.72 11.76 3.50
C TRP A 85 0.71 13.29 3.46
N VAL A 86 1.89 13.90 3.36
CA VAL A 86 2.07 15.33 3.10
C VAL A 86 2.48 15.44 1.64
N THR A 87 1.64 16.11 0.84
CA THR A 87 1.86 16.29 -0.60
C THR A 87 3.06 17.22 -0.85
N ALA A 88 3.51 17.30 -2.09
CA ALA A 88 4.57 18.24 -2.47
C ALA A 88 4.18 19.72 -2.23
N GLY A 89 2.87 20.03 -2.25
CA GLY A 89 2.33 21.36 -1.95
C GLY A 89 2.18 21.67 -0.46
N GLY A 90 2.42 20.69 0.42
CA GLY A 90 2.27 20.84 1.87
C GLY A 90 0.91 20.43 2.42
N ASP A 91 -0.06 20.14 1.57
CA ASP A 91 -1.36 19.61 1.99
C ASP A 91 -1.20 18.26 2.67
N THR A 92 -2.08 17.97 3.64
CA THR A 92 -2.06 16.71 4.38
C THR A 92 -3.27 15.87 4.02
N VAL A 93 -3.03 14.60 3.70
CA VAL A 93 -4.02 13.55 3.57
C VAL A 93 -3.85 12.57 4.73
N THR A 94 -4.92 12.29 5.47
CA THR A 94 -4.94 11.33 6.58
C THR A 94 -5.76 10.10 6.24
N PHE A 95 -5.33 8.95 6.75
CA PHE A 95 -5.97 7.67 6.54
C PHE A 95 -6.28 7.03 7.89
N THR A 96 -7.56 6.77 8.16
CA THR A 96 -8.01 6.17 9.43
C THR A 96 -8.68 4.83 9.18
N PRO A 97 -8.19 3.71 9.77
CA PRO A 97 -7.02 3.63 10.66
C PRO A 97 -5.68 3.76 9.92
N HIS A 98 -5.65 3.42 8.64
CA HIS A 98 -4.52 3.53 7.69
C HIS A 98 -5.03 3.14 6.29
N ASN A 99 -4.26 3.34 5.23
CA ASN A 99 -4.70 3.14 3.85
C ASN A 99 -4.83 1.67 3.36
N CYS A 100 -4.71 0.68 4.26
CA CYS A 100 -4.94 -0.74 3.99
C CYS A 100 -4.07 -1.36 2.87
N GLN A 101 -3.01 -0.70 2.42
CA GLN A 101 -2.17 -1.18 1.30
C GLN A 101 -1.52 -2.54 1.52
N ARG A 102 -1.35 -2.93 2.78
CA ARG A 102 -0.62 -4.10 3.25
C ARG A 102 -1.47 -5.04 4.12
N THR A 103 -2.80 -4.88 4.12
CA THR A 103 -3.73 -5.75 4.86
C THR A 103 -4.23 -6.87 3.95
N VAL A 104 -4.06 -8.14 4.35
CA VAL A 104 -4.65 -9.27 3.61
C VAL A 104 -6.17 -9.28 3.79
N GLY A 105 -6.90 -9.53 2.70
CA GLY A 105 -8.36 -9.51 2.68
C GLY A 105 -8.93 -8.10 2.53
N ALA A 106 -10.21 -7.96 2.82
CA ALA A 106 -10.91 -6.67 2.78
C ALA A 106 -10.60 -5.83 4.02
N CYS A 107 -10.29 -4.56 3.80
CA CYS A 107 -9.95 -3.60 4.84
C CYS A 107 -10.57 -2.26 4.50
N GLU A 108 -11.29 -1.70 5.47
CA GLU A 108 -11.98 -0.43 5.33
C GLU A 108 -11.17 0.70 5.97
N PHE A 109 -11.18 1.87 5.35
CA PHE A 109 -10.57 3.07 5.89
C PHE A 109 -11.31 4.33 5.40
N THR A 110 -11.06 5.43 6.09
CA THR A 110 -11.45 6.77 5.66
C THR A 110 -10.21 7.51 5.20
N GLU A 111 -10.28 8.11 4.01
CA GLU A 111 -9.32 9.11 3.53
C GLU A 111 -9.91 10.50 3.73
N GLU A 112 -9.13 11.42 4.29
CA GLU A 112 -9.49 12.81 4.52
C GLU A 112 -8.37 13.73 4.04
N GLY A 113 -8.70 14.84 3.41
CA GLY A 113 -7.71 15.78 2.88
C GLY A 113 -8.35 17.04 2.32
N VAL A 114 -7.58 17.78 1.53
CA VAL A 114 -8.05 18.96 0.79
C VAL A 114 -7.86 18.71 -0.70
N SER A 115 -8.89 18.98 -1.49
CA SER A 115 -8.87 18.90 -2.96
C SER A 115 -9.45 20.19 -3.51
N GLU A 116 -8.71 20.87 -4.39
CA GLU A 116 -9.14 22.14 -5.00
C GLU A 116 -9.53 23.22 -3.97
N GLY A 117 -8.89 23.21 -2.80
CA GLY A 117 -9.16 24.13 -1.70
C GLY A 117 -10.29 23.69 -0.76
N GLU A 118 -11.06 22.65 -1.12
CA GLU A 118 -12.18 22.15 -0.32
C GLU A 118 -11.81 20.89 0.47
N PRO A 119 -12.21 20.77 1.74
CA PRO A 119 -11.99 19.56 2.51
C PRO A 119 -12.86 18.42 1.97
N TYR A 120 -12.29 17.22 1.91
CA TYR A 120 -13.02 16.02 1.56
C TYR A 120 -12.82 14.91 2.59
N LYS A 121 -13.79 14.00 2.62
CA LYS A 121 -13.77 12.78 3.41
C LYS A 121 -14.42 11.67 2.62
N THR A 122 -13.72 10.56 2.44
CA THR A 122 -14.19 9.45 1.62
C THR A 122 -13.94 8.14 2.33
N ARG A 123 -15.02 7.38 2.54
CA ARG A 123 -14.94 5.98 2.95
C ARG A 123 -14.44 5.14 1.78
N MET A 124 -13.52 4.22 2.05
CA MET A 124 -12.92 3.34 1.05
C MET A 124 -12.79 1.92 1.60
N ILE A 125 -12.87 0.94 0.70
CA ILE A 125 -12.51 -0.44 0.98
C ILE A 125 -11.41 -0.85 0.02
N ARG A 126 -10.34 -1.43 0.56
CA ARG A 126 -9.29 -2.08 -0.21
C ARG A 126 -9.25 -3.56 0.13
N THR A 127 -9.27 -4.39 -0.91
CA THR A 127 -9.15 -5.84 -0.78
C THR A 127 -7.83 -6.27 -1.40
N ASN A 128 -6.92 -6.86 -0.61
CA ASN A 128 -5.69 -7.45 -1.14
C ASN A 128 -5.78 -8.98 -1.07
N THR A 129 -5.57 -9.64 -2.21
CA THR A 129 -5.55 -11.11 -2.33
C THR A 129 -4.12 -11.57 -2.55
N PRO A 130 -3.51 -12.29 -1.58
CA PRO A 130 -2.15 -12.78 -1.72
C PRO A 130 -1.94 -13.68 -2.93
N THR A 131 -0.71 -13.69 -3.43
CA THR A 131 -0.21 -14.52 -4.52
C THR A 131 1.19 -14.99 -4.18
N SER A 132 1.67 -16.05 -4.82
CA SER A 132 3.00 -16.63 -4.55
C SER A 132 4.17 -15.63 -4.55
N LYS A 133 4.05 -14.47 -5.20
CA LYS A 133 5.10 -13.44 -5.30
C LYS A 133 4.69 -12.06 -4.76
N GLY A 134 3.51 -11.91 -4.16
CA GLY A 134 2.98 -10.60 -3.74
C GLY A 134 1.46 -10.63 -3.60
N PHE A 135 0.72 -9.73 -4.24
CA PHE A 135 -0.74 -9.70 -4.13
C PHE A 135 -1.42 -9.04 -5.33
N ASN A 136 -2.68 -9.42 -5.56
CA ASN A 136 -3.63 -8.63 -6.35
C ASN A 136 -4.41 -7.70 -5.42
N PHE A 137 -4.90 -6.58 -5.93
CA PHE A 137 -5.74 -5.70 -5.14
C PHE A 137 -6.86 -5.05 -5.94
N GLU A 138 -7.91 -4.68 -5.21
CA GLU A 138 -9.03 -3.88 -5.68
C GLU A 138 -9.34 -2.83 -4.62
N GLN A 139 -9.72 -1.63 -5.05
CA GLN A 139 -10.08 -0.53 -4.18
C GLN A 139 -11.31 0.20 -4.72
N VAL A 140 -12.27 0.41 -3.82
CA VAL A 140 -13.53 1.08 -4.09
C VAL A 140 -13.71 2.23 -3.09
N GLY A 141 -14.40 3.28 -3.52
CA GLY A 141 -14.79 4.42 -2.70
C GLY A 141 -16.31 4.52 -2.62
N PHE A 142 -16.79 5.30 -1.66
CA PHE A 142 -18.23 5.58 -1.51
C PHE A 142 -18.49 7.06 -1.73
N GLY A 143 -19.43 7.37 -2.62
CA GLY A 143 -19.86 8.74 -2.89
C GLY A 143 -20.66 9.33 -1.73
N PRO A 144 -20.99 10.64 -1.78
CA PRO A 144 -21.85 11.27 -0.77
C PRO A 144 -23.25 10.63 -0.66
N ASP A 145 -23.73 10.03 -1.75
CA ASP A 145 -24.99 9.28 -1.81
C ASP A 145 -24.87 7.84 -1.29
N GLY A 146 -23.68 7.45 -0.80
CA GLY A 146 -23.39 6.12 -0.30
C GLY A 146 -23.18 5.07 -1.40
N LYS A 147 -23.20 5.44 -2.68
CA LYS A 147 -22.95 4.48 -3.77
C LYS A 147 -21.48 4.16 -3.90
N GLU A 148 -21.22 2.88 -4.10
CA GLU A 148 -19.88 2.36 -4.38
C GLU A 148 -19.44 2.73 -5.79
N TYR A 149 -18.18 3.15 -5.93
CA TYR A 149 -17.53 3.31 -7.22
C TYR A 149 -16.12 2.75 -7.18
N ARG A 150 -15.70 2.10 -8.27
CA ARG A 150 -14.36 1.53 -8.40
C ARG A 150 -13.33 2.64 -8.55
N LEU A 151 -12.34 2.68 -7.67
CA LEU A 151 -11.22 3.62 -7.73
C LEU A 151 -10.10 3.04 -8.58
N MET A 152 -9.63 1.84 -8.22
CA MET A 152 -8.49 1.21 -8.88
C MET A 152 -8.37 -0.27 -8.53
N GLY A 153 -7.61 -1.01 -9.32
CA GLY A 153 -7.18 -2.36 -9.01
C GLY A 153 -5.84 -2.69 -9.65
N GLY A 154 -5.28 -3.86 -9.35
CA GLY A 154 -3.95 -4.17 -9.85
C GLY A 154 -3.30 -5.41 -9.26
N SER A 155 -2.00 -5.52 -9.53
CA SER A 155 -1.13 -6.56 -8.99
C SER A 155 0.21 -5.97 -8.58
N VAL A 156 0.81 -6.54 -7.54
CA VAL A 156 2.09 -6.14 -6.96
C VAL A 156 2.91 -7.41 -6.73
N GLU A 157 4.15 -7.40 -7.20
CA GLU A 157 5.18 -8.38 -6.82
C GLU A 157 6.11 -7.74 -5.80
N LEU A 158 6.48 -8.48 -4.76
CA LEU A 158 7.28 -8.01 -3.64
C LEU A 158 8.68 -8.65 -3.63
N ASP A 159 9.64 -7.99 -2.98
CA ASP A 159 10.89 -8.60 -2.55
C ASP A 159 10.81 -9.08 -1.09
N GLU A 160 11.95 -9.52 -0.54
CA GLU A 160 12.05 -10.07 0.81
C GLU A 160 11.80 -9.06 1.95
N TYR A 161 11.92 -7.76 1.65
CA TYR A 161 11.60 -6.67 2.59
C TYR A 161 10.15 -6.19 2.44
N GLY A 162 9.42 -6.70 1.44
CA GLY A 162 8.09 -6.21 1.10
C GLY A 162 8.10 -4.95 0.22
N LEU A 163 9.25 -4.57 -0.35
CA LEU A 163 9.32 -3.52 -1.37
C LEU A 163 8.70 -4.04 -2.66
N MET A 164 8.08 -3.13 -3.41
CA MET A 164 7.53 -3.48 -4.70
C MET A 164 8.68 -3.78 -5.68
N ARG A 165 8.70 -4.96 -6.30
CA ARG A 165 9.59 -5.23 -7.45
C ARG A 165 8.98 -4.76 -8.74
N ARG A 166 7.69 -5.06 -8.90
CA ARG A 166 6.86 -4.67 -10.05
C ARG A 166 5.43 -4.46 -9.59
N ALA A 167 4.72 -3.57 -10.24
CA ALA A 167 3.28 -3.51 -10.11
C ALA A 167 2.60 -3.10 -11.40
N THR A 168 1.34 -3.44 -11.50
CA THR A 168 0.40 -2.89 -12.46
C THR A 168 -0.75 -2.30 -11.68
N VAL A 169 -1.04 -1.03 -11.89
CA VAL A 169 -2.20 -0.33 -11.34
C VAL A 169 -3.11 0.05 -12.51
N ARG A 170 -4.42 -0.12 -12.34
CA ARG A 170 -5.43 0.18 -13.34
C ARG A 170 -6.57 0.95 -12.67
N ASN A 171 -6.96 2.07 -13.25
CA ASN A 171 -8.18 2.80 -12.94
C ASN A 171 -9.04 2.90 -14.20
N ALA A 172 -10.07 3.74 -14.20
CA ALA A 172 -10.95 3.91 -15.35
C ALA A 172 -10.23 4.51 -16.57
N GLU A 173 -9.19 5.32 -16.34
CA GLU A 173 -8.52 6.10 -17.37
C GLU A 173 -7.30 5.39 -17.95
N ALA A 174 -6.55 4.67 -17.12
CA ALA A 174 -5.21 4.23 -17.50
C ALA A 174 -4.75 2.94 -16.80
N LYS A 175 -3.69 2.35 -17.39
CA LYS A 175 -2.91 1.26 -16.82
C LYS A 175 -1.47 1.73 -16.63
N THR A 176 -1.05 1.87 -15.38
CA THR A 176 0.30 2.28 -15.00
C THR A 176 1.13 1.08 -14.56
N LYS A 177 2.36 0.99 -15.05
CA LYS A 177 3.31 -0.05 -14.65
C LYS A 177 4.42 0.55 -13.81
N PHE A 178 4.79 -0.16 -12.76
CA PHE A 178 5.89 0.16 -11.86
C PHE A 178 6.95 -0.93 -11.97
N LYS A 179 8.22 -0.53 -11.96
CA LYS A 179 9.36 -1.46 -11.93
C LYS A 179 10.46 -0.88 -11.05
N LEU A 180 10.89 -1.66 -10.06
CA LEU A 180 12.09 -1.37 -9.28
C LEU A 180 13.32 -1.40 -10.20
N VAL A 181 14.10 -0.33 -10.17
CA VAL A 181 15.33 -0.15 -10.95
C VAL A 181 16.55 -0.35 -10.06
N LYS A 182 16.50 0.21 -8.85
CA LYS A 182 17.61 0.18 -7.89
C LYS A 182 17.03 0.16 -6.48
N ALA A 183 17.62 -0.62 -5.59
CA ALA A 183 17.37 -0.54 -4.16
C ALA A 183 18.71 -0.57 -3.43
N VAL A 184 18.84 0.26 -2.40
CA VAL A 184 19.96 0.25 -1.46
C VAL A 184 19.34 0.14 -0.07
N ILE A 185 19.58 -0.99 0.60
CA ILE A 185 19.09 -1.26 1.95
C ILE A 185 20.29 -1.21 2.90
N ARG A 186 20.15 -0.44 3.98
CA ARG A 186 21.15 -0.23 5.03
C ARG A 186 20.68 -0.82 6.35
#